data_AF-A0A941EV33-F1
#
_entry.id   AF-A0A941EV33-F1
#
_cell.length_a   1.000
_cell.length_b   1.000
_cell.length_c   1.000
_cell.angle_alpha   90.00
_cell.angle_beta   90.00
_cell.angle_gamma   90.00
#
_symmetry.space_group_name_H-M   'P 1'
#
loop_
_entity.id
_entity.type
_entity.pdbx_description
1 polymer ?
#
loop_
_entity_poly.entity_id
_entity_poly.type
_entity_poly.pdbx_seq_one_letter_code
_entity_poly.pdbx_strand_id
1 'polypeptide(L)' 'MNSPEIAELPQAQADTPFPELEPTGDEAVDDALERLRELAERPTEQHPEVYDGVHQRLQEALADLGR' A
#
# COMPACT_ATOMS: atom_id res chain seq x y z
N MET A 1 5.22 0.40 40.12
CA MET A 1 5.08 1.22 38.91
C MET A 1 4.22 0.44 37.93
N ASN A 2 2.98 0.85 37.67
CA ASN A 2 2.17 0.24 36.61
C ASN A 2 2.64 0.83 35.27
N SER A 3 3.15 -0.01 34.39
CA SER A 3 3.40 0.35 32.99
C SER A 3 2.05 0.68 32.32
N PRO A 4 1.96 1.71 31.47
CA PRO A 4 0.74 1.94 30.70
C PRO A 4 0.52 0.75 29.77
N GLU A 5 -0.61 0.08 29.95
CA GLU A 5 -1.17 -0.88 29.02
C GLU A 5 -1.25 -0.17 27.66
N ILE A 6 -0.37 -0.52 26.72
CA ILE A 6 -0.56 -0.09 25.33
C ILE A 6 -1.86 -0.75 24.93
N ALA A 7 -2.94 0.02 24.79
CA ALA A 7 -4.21 -0.48 24.30
C ALA A 7 -3.92 -1.26 23.01
N GLU A 8 -4.11 -2.58 23.05
CA GLU A 8 -3.95 -3.44 21.88
C GLU A 8 -4.86 -2.86 20.80
N LEU A 9 -4.25 -2.19 19.81
CA LEU A 9 -4.98 -1.78 18.62
C LEU A 9 -5.60 -3.05 18.05
N PRO A 10 -6.91 -3.07 17.72
CA PRO A 10 -7.54 -4.23 17.12
C PRO A 10 -6.67 -4.65 15.94
N GLN A 11 -6.08 -5.84 16.02
CA GLN A 11 -5.24 -6.36 14.96
C GLN A 11 -6.08 -6.33 13.68
N ALA A 12 -5.58 -5.67 12.64
CA ALA A 12 -6.25 -5.65 11.35
C ALA A 12 -6.52 -7.12 10.99
N GLN A 13 -7.79 -7.50 10.92
CA GLN A 13 -8.18 -8.87 10.60
C GLN A 13 -7.64 -9.13 9.19
N ALA A 14 -6.68 -10.06 9.06
CA ALA A 14 -6.02 -10.36 7.79
C ALA A 14 -7.00 -10.78 6.67
N ASP A 15 -8.23 -11.16 7.06
CA ASP A 15 -9.33 -11.57 6.18
C ASP A 15 -10.25 -10.41 5.75
N THR A 16 -9.94 -9.15 6.09
CA THR A 16 -10.74 -8.03 5.60
C THR A 16 -10.45 -7.84 4.11
N PRO A 17 -11.41 -8.05 3.19
CA PRO A 17 -11.15 -7.87 1.78
C PRO A 17 -10.75 -6.41 1.53
N PHE A 18 -9.68 -6.20 0.77
CA PHE A 18 -9.34 -4.87 0.30
C PHE A 18 -10.55 -4.31 -0.48
N PRO A 19 -11.00 -3.08 -0.18
CA PRO A 19 -12.09 -2.49 -0.94
C PRO A 19 -11.70 -2.44 -2.42
N GLU A 20 -12.63 -2.77 -3.30
CA GLU A 20 -12.46 -2.57 -4.75
C GLU A 20 -12.31 -1.07 -5.00
N LEU A 21 -11.08 -0.63 -5.24
CA LEU A 21 -10.79 0.75 -5.60
C LEU A 21 -11.25 0.98 -7.04
N GLU A 22 -12.09 1.99 -7.26
CA GLU A 22 -12.36 2.48 -8.60
C GLU A 22 -11.07 3.06 -9.21
N PRO A 23 -10.85 2.89 -10.52
CA PRO A 23 -9.68 3.44 -11.19
C PRO A 23 -9.64 4.96 -11.01
N THR A 24 -8.46 5.47 -10.70
CA THR A 24 -8.23 6.90 -10.48
C THR A 24 -8.26 7.70 -11.78
N GLY A 25 -8.10 7.00 -12.93
CA GLY A 25 -8.05 7.61 -14.25
C GLY A 25 -6.65 8.08 -14.65
N ASP A 26 -5.67 7.89 -13.77
CA ASP A 26 -4.26 8.08 -14.06
C ASP A 26 -3.58 6.70 -14.18
N GLU A 27 -3.05 6.40 -15.37
CA GLU A 27 -2.46 5.09 -15.70
C GLU A 27 -1.32 4.73 -14.74
N ALA A 28 -0.48 5.70 -14.35
CA ALA A 28 0.65 5.45 -13.47
C ALA A 28 0.21 5.16 -12.02
N VAL A 29 -0.86 5.82 -11.56
CA VAL A 29 -1.46 5.55 -10.24
C VAL A 29 -2.18 4.20 -10.25
N ASP A 30 -2.94 3.90 -11.30
CA ASP A 30 -3.68 2.64 -11.42
C ASP A 30 -2.72 1.43 -11.50
N ASP A 31 -1.62 1.54 -12.25
CA ASP A 31 -0.54 0.53 -12.29
C ASP A 31 0.15 0.33 -10.94
N ALA A 32 0.35 1.41 -10.19
CA ALA A 32 0.92 1.35 -8.84
C ALA A 32 -0.02 0.64 -7.86
N LEU A 33 -1.34 0.87 -7.97
CA LEU A 33 -2.35 0.19 -7.17
C LEU A 33 -2.48 -1.30 -7.54
N GLU A 34 -2.38 -1.65 -8.82
CA GLU A 34 -2.35 -3.06 -9.24
C GLU A 34 -1.13 -3.79 -8.66
N ARG A 35 0.04 -3.14 -8.68
CA ARG A 35 1.27 -3.69 -8.10
C ARG A 35 1.16 -3.97 -6.60
N LEU A 36 0.41 -3.14 -5.86
CA LEU A 36 0.13 -3.36 -4.44
C LEU A 36 -0.75 -4.59 -4.19
N ARG A 37 -1.67 -4.93 -5.11
CA ARG A 37 -2.55 -6.11 -4.95
C ARG A 37 -1.75 -7.41 -4.91
N GLU A 38 -0.59 -7.46 -5.57
CA GLU A 38 0.31 -8.62 -5.55
C GLU A 38 0.90 -8.92 -4.15
N LEU A 39 0.87 -7.97 -3.21
CA LEU A 39 1.40 -8.18 -1.85
C LEU A 39 0.69 -9.29 -1.10
N ALA A 40 -0.62 -9.49 -1.37
CA ALA A 40 -1.42 -10.53 -0.73
C ALA A 40 -0.90 -11.94 -1.03
N GLU A 41 -0.23 -12.13 -2.17
CA GLU A 41 0.29 -13.41 -2.63
C GLU A 41 1.81 -13.55 -2.43
N ARG A 42 2.49 -12.49 -1.98
CA ARG A 42 3.95 -12.45 -1.80
C ARG A 42 4.36 -12.65 -0.34
N PRO A 43 5.49 -13.32 -0.08
CA PRO A 43 6.04 -13.39 1.27
C PRO A 43 6.47 -12.01 1.76
N THR A 44 6.34 -11.78 3.07
CA THR A 44 6.62 -10.49 3.72
C THR A 44 8.03 -9.95 3.45
N GLU A 45 9.00 -10.84 3.24
CA GLU A 45 10.39 -10.49 2.93
C GLU A 45 10.52 -9.71 1.60
N GLN A 46 9.58 -9.90 0.66
CA GLN A 46 9.56 -9.23 -0.64
C GLN A 46 8.69 -7.97 -0.65
N HIS A 47 7.96 -7.69 0.42
CA HIS A 47 7.09 -6.52 0.50
C HIS A 47 7.84 -5.19 0.38
N PRO A 48 9.04 -4.99 0.98
CA PRO A 48 9.78 -3.74 0.86
C PRO A 48 10.07 -3.36 -0.60
N GLU A 49 10.48 -4.32 -1.42
CA GLU A 49 10.79 -4.08 -2.84
C GLU A 49 9.55 -3.65 -3.63
N VAL A 50 8.39 -4.23 -3.29
CA VAL A 50 7.10 -3.84 -3.90
C VAL A 50 6.72 -2.42 -3.48
N TYR A 51 6.84 -2.09 -2.19
CA TYR A 51 6.55 -0.74 -1.70
C TYR A 51 7.46 0.31 -2.33
N ASP A 52 8.76 0.04 -2.45
CA ASP A 52 9.71 0.97 -3.06
C ASP A 52 9.35 1.26 -4.52
N GLY A 53 9.02 0.23 -5.30
CA GLY A 53 8.57 0.40 -6.69
C GLY A 53 7.27 1.20 -6.81
N VAL A 54 6.32 0.99 -5.91
CA VAL A 54 5.05 1.74 -5.86
C VAL A 54 5.31 3.20 -5.50
N HIS A 55 6.13 3.47 -4.48
CA HIS A 55 6.47 4.83 -4.08
C HIS A 55 7.18 5.59 -5.21
N GLN A 56 8.10 4.95 -5.93
CA GLN A 56 8.80 5.58 -7.04
C GLN A 56 7.83 5.99 -8.15
N ARG A 57 6.93 5.10 -8.59
CA ARG A 57 5.94 5.43 -9.63
C ARG A 57 4.99 6.54 -9.21
N LEU A 58 4.53 6.53 -7.97
CA LEU A 58 3.66 7.59 -7.47
C LEU A 58 4.39 8.94 -7.40
N GLN A 59 5.67 8.94 -7.04
CA GLN A 59 6.50 10.15 -7.07
C GLN A 59 6.70 10.67 -8.50
N GLU A 60 6.91 9.78 -9.47
CA GLU A 60 7.02 10.13 -10.89
C GLU A 60 5.71 10.73 -11.43
N ALA A 61 4.57 10.10 -11.16
CA ALA A 61 3.25 10.60 -11.55
C ALA A 61 2.96 11.99 -10.95
N LEU A 62 3.30 12.19 -9.67
CA LEU A 62 3.16 13.50 -9.02
C LEU A 62 4.11 14.55 -9.58
N ALA A 63 5.33 14.17 -9.99
CA ALA A 63 6.28 15.07 -10.62
C ALA A 63 5.80 15.52 -12.01
N ASP A 64 5.18 14.62 -12.78
CA ASP A 64 4.61 14.92 -14.09
C ASP A 64 3.40 15.87 -14.00
N LEU A 65 2.56 15.74 -12.97
CA LEU A 65 1.43 16.65 -12.73
C LEU A 65 1.87 18.08 -12.37
N GLY A 66 3.07 18.25 -11.82
CA GLY A 66 3.61 19.53 -11.35
C GLY A 66 4.36 20.35 -12.41
N ARG A 67 4.43 19.88 -13.66
CA ARG A 67 5.09 20.56 -14.79
C ARG A 67 4.12 21.46 -15.56
#